data_AF-A0A2G9ZNU9-F1
#
_entry.id   AF-A0A2G9ZNU9-F1
#
_cell.length_a   1.000
_cell.length_b   1.000
_cell.length_c   1.000
_cell.angle_alpha   90.00
_cell.angle_beta   90.00
_cell.angle_gamma   90.00
#
_symmetry.space_group_name_H-M   'P 1'
#
loop_
_entity.id
_entity.type
_entity.pdbx_description
1 polymer ?
#
loop_
_entity_poly.entity_id
_entity_poly.type
_entity_poly.pdbx_seq_one_letter_code
_entity_poly.pdbx_strand_id
1 'polypeptide(L)'
;MLINAGGFGISPPRLDFNVHPGEAASQSVKILRSGPADRAAINYRLKNSDFQDWFSFFPAEQAFFQKDKYQADVQVILNVPANTAPGLYRQTAYFIFSSEEQKKGVGINLGARLDIMVSVEKPALAVSGNLRAWTLSDKSFIQEYQGEFIRETGSGIMYYVDGIAGYLIKIRDQEDLNDLIRLRALGVKNSILEKIPPASEIPNTPPPAVSDLALARTLAGKFLLETEQQGQTWFVEPLTFRRHYLPPTEKALITIWNLCSPVSQEKIYQALGRNIY
;
A
#
# COMPACT_ATOMS: atom_id res chain seq x y z
N MET A 1 -28.77 7.96 45.34
CA MET A 1 -27.39 8.34 44.94
C MET A 1 -27.36 8.32 43.41
N LEU A 2 -27.40 9.50 42.77
CA LEU A 2 -27.35 9.62 41.31
C LEU A 2 -25.97 9.18 40.84
N ILE A 3 -25.92 8.13 40.04
CA ILE A 3 -24.72 7.71 39.32
C ILE A 3 -24.37 8.85 38.36
N ASN A 4 -23.29 9.56 38.64
CA ASN A 4 -22.75 10.56 37.74
C ASN A 4 -22.21 9.81 36.53
N ALA A 5 -23.04 9.59 35.51
CA ALA A 5 -22.64 9.04 34.23
C ALA A 5 -21.76 10.09 33.56
N GLY A 6 -20.46 10.06 33.87
CA GLY A 6 -19.50 10.99 33.31
C GLY A 6 -19.60 10.99 31.79
N GLY A 7 -19.75 12.17 31.19
CA GLY A 7 -19.77 12.32 29.74
C GLY A 7 -18.41 11.95 29.16
N PHE A 8 -18.43 11.23 28.04
CA PHE A 8 -17.24 10.91 27.28
C PHE A 8 -17.26 11.64 25.94
N GLY A 9 -16.10 12.10 25.50
CA GLY A 9 -15.92 12.81 24.24
C GLY A 9 -14.74 12.27 23.44
N ILE A 10 -14.71 12.61 22.16
CA ILE A 10 -13.59 12.32 21.27
C ILE A 10 -13.27 13.54 20.43
N SER A 11 -11.99 13.82 20.25
CA SER A 11 -11.50 14.97 19.49
C SER A 11 -10.27 14.60 18.66
N PRO A 12 -10.30 14.82 17.33
CA PRO A 12 -11.47 15.21 16.55
C PRO A 12 -12.51 14.08 16.47
N PRO A 13 -13.79 14.36 16.18
CA PRO A 13 -14.83 13.34 15.96
C PRO A 13 -14.76 12.69 14.58
N ARG A 14 -13.89 13.20 13.71
CA ARG A 14 -13.61 12.69 12.37
C ARG A 14 -12.12 12.77 12.06
N LEU A 15 -11.59 11.75 11.38
CA LEU A 15 -10.29 11.76 10.74
C LEU A 15 -10.44 11.70 9.23
N ASP A 16 -9.59 12.44 8.53
CA ASP A 16 -9.51 12.45 7.07
C ASP A 16 -8.07 12.10 6.67
N PHE A 17 -7.93 11.04 5.87
CA PHE A 17 -6.67 10.57 5.30
C PHE A 17 -6.70 10.77 3.79
N ASN A 18 -5.69 11.46 3.24
CA ASN A 18 -5.43 11.51 1.81
C ASN A 18 -4.15 10.74 1.57
N VAL A 19 -4.24 9.63 0.84
CA VAL A 19 -3.18 8.64 0.71
C VAL A 19 -3.20 8.01 -0.66
N HIS A 20 -2.12 7.33 -1.00
CA HIS A 20 -1.98 6.53 -2.21
C HIS A 20 -2.04 5.02 -1.93
N PRO A 21 -2.31 4.18 -2.94
CA PRO A 21 -2.20 2.74 -2.79
C PRO A 21 -0.80 2.32 -2.29
N GLY A 22 -0.75 1.49 -1.25
CA GLY A 22 0.51 1.03 -0.64
C GLY A 22 1.06 1.97 0.43
N GLU A 23 0.43 3.13 0.66
CA GLU A 23 0.87 4.10 1.65
C GLU A 23 0.36 3.76 3.05
N ALA A 24 1.16 4.11 4.06
CA ALA A 24 0.78 4.06 5.46
C ALA A 24 0.73 5.47 6.05
N ALA A 25 -0.28 5.74 6.88
CA ALA A 25 -0.48 7.02 7.52
C ALA A 25 -0.98 6.81 8.97
N SER A 26 -0.80 7.82 9.82
CA SER A 26 -1.37 7.79 11.18
C SER A 26 -1.82 9.16 11.63
N GLN A 27 -2.88 9.19 12.43
CA GLN A 27 -3.38 10.41 13.07
C GLN A 27 -3.78 10.11 14.52
N SER A 28 -3.61 11.09 15.41
CA SER A 28 -3.94 10.96 16.82
C SER A 28 -5.35 11.45 17.11
N VAL A 29 -6.05 10.74 17.99
CA VAL A 29 -7.33 11.15 18.59
C VAL A 29 -7.20 11.23 20.09
N LYS A 30 -7.81 12.27 20.66
CA LYS A 30 -7.94 12.46 22.10
C LYS A 30 -9.29 11.97 22.56
N ILE A 31 -9.28 11.14 23.57
CA ILE A 31 -10.49 10.64 24.22
C ILE A 31 -10.61 11.35 25.56
N LEU A 32 -11.78 11.93 25.81
CA LEU A 32 -12.03 12.83 26.93
C LEU A 32 -13.06 12.21 27.88
N ARG A 33 -12.92 12.47 29.18
CA ARG A 33 -13.91 12.11 30.20
C ARG A 33 -14.23 13.30 31.11
N SER A 34 -15.48 13.43 31.55
CA SER A 34 -15.95 14.60 32.32
C SER A 34 -15.63 14.57 33.83
N GLY A 35 -15.02 13.51 34.35
CA GLY A 35 -14.68 13.40 35.77
C GLY A 35 -13.45 12.52 36.01
N PRO A 36 -12.63 12.81 37.03
CA PRO A 36 -11.57 11.93 37.44
C PRO A 36 -12.21 10.71 38.11
N ALA A 37 -12.14 9.58 37.43
CA ALA A 37 -12.49 8.28 37.97
C ALA A 37 -11.22 7.43 38.09
N ASP A 38 -11.37 6.26 38.69
CA ASP A 38 -10.36 5.21 38.67
C ASP A 38 -9.85 4.92 37.24
N ARG A 39 -8.78 4.14 37.15
CA ARG A 39 -8.26 3.67 35.86
C ARG A 39 -9.42 3.01 35.09
N ALA A 40 -9.65 3.49 33.87
CA ALA A 40 -10.71 2.97 33.00
C ALA A 40 -10.08 2.55 31.68
N ALA A 41 -10.47 1.36 31.22
CA ALA A 41 -10.03 0.82 29.94
C ALA A 41 -10.89 1.38 28.81
N ILE A 42 -10.23 1.58 27.66
CA ILE A 42 -10.81 2.07 26.43
C ILE A 42 -10.58 0.99 25.38
N ASN A 43 -11.66 0.29 25.03
CA ASN A 43 -11.65 -0.74 24.00
C ASN A 43 -12.03 -0.12 22.65
N TYR A 44 -11.43 -0.62 21.58
CA TYR A 44 -11.71 -0.15 20.21
C TYR A 44 -12.44 -1.22 19.42
N ARG A 45 -13.38 -0.80 18.59
CA ARG A 45 -14.07 -1.70 17.66
C ARG A 45 -14.33 -0.99 16.35
N LEU A 46 -13.92 -1.60 15.24
CA LEU A 46 -14.28 -1.12 13.91
C LEU A 46 -15.66 -1.64 13.51
N LYS A 47 -16.40 -0.86 12.72
CA LYS A 47 -17.57 -1.37 12.01
C LYS A 47 -17.07 -2.37 10.95
N ASN A 48 -17.75 -3.51 10.85
CA ASN A 48 -17.43 -4.51 9.84
C ASN A 48 -17.49 -3.91 8.43
N SER A 49 -16.41 -4.09 7.66
CA SER A 49 -16.27 -3.69 6.26
C SER A 49 -15.14 -4.46 5.59
N ASP A 50 -15.14 -4.49 4.25
CA ASP A 50 -14.12 -5.19 3.43
C ASP A 50 -12.69 -4.64 3.57
N PHE A 51 -12.53 -3.51 4.27
CA PHE A 51 -11.29 -2.79 4.43
C PHE A 51 -11.01 -2.44 5.91
N GLN A 52 -11.68 -3.12 6.84
CA GLN A 52 -11.43 -2.94 8.28
C GLN A 52 -9.98 -3.27 8.65
N ASP A 53 -9.37 -4.26 7.97
CA ASP A 53 -8.01 -4.73 8.24
C ASP A 53 -6.93 -3.73 7.82
N TRP A 54 -7.31 -2.63 7.16
CA TRP A 54 -6.39 -1.52 6.88
C TRP A 54 -6.07 -0.72 8.14
N PHE A 55 -6.91 -0.81 9.16
CA PHE A 55 -6.81 0.03 10.35
C PHE A 55 -6.28 -0.76 11.55
N SER A 56 -5.41 -0.11 12.31
CA SER A 56 -4.98 -0.56 13.63
C SER A 56 -4.91 0.63 14.58
N PHE A 57 -4.79 0.35 15.88
CA PHE A 57 -4.71 1.39 16.91
C PHE A 57 -3.38 1.29 17.65
N PHE A 58 -2.91 2.40 18.21
CA PHE A 58 -1.85 2.40 19.21
C PHE A 58 -2.30 3.19 20.45
N PRO A 59 -2.26 2.58 21.65
CA PRO A 59 -1.86 1.19 21.94
C PRO A 59 -2.77 0.15 21.29
N ALA A 60 -2.24 -1.03 20.94
CA ALA A 60 -2.91 -2.01 20.08
C ALA A 60 -4.14 -2.69 20.70
N GLU A 61 -4.04 -3.11 21.96
CA GLU A 61 -5.13 -3.85 22.60
C GLU A 61 -6.20 -2.90 23.15
N GLN A 62 -5.78 -1.92 23.95
CA GLN A 62 -6.66 -0.95 24.61
C GLN A 62 -5.83 0.23 25.14
N ALA A 63 -6.48 1.37 25.29
CA ALA A 63 -5.92 2.53 25.97
C ALA A 63 -6.47 2.61 27.39
N PHE A 64 -5.85 3.47 28.20
CA PHE A 64 -6.28 3.71 29.55
C PHE A 64 -6.33 5.20 29.83
N PHE A 65 -7.37 5.62 30.54
CA PHE A 65 -7.27 6.84 31.32
C PHE A 65 -6.36 6.57 32.51
N GLN A 66 -5.27 7.32 32.61
CA GLN A 66 -4.46 7.32 33.82
C GLN A 66 -5.27 7.93 34.98
N LYS A 67 -4.94 7.53 36.20
CA LYS A 67 -5.56 8.07 37.43
C LYS A 67 -5.48 9.61 37.41
N ASP A 68 -6.58 10.26 37.76
CA ASP A 68 -6.73 11.72 37.80
C ASP A 68 -6.45 12.47 36.48
N LYS A 69 -6.33 11.75 35.35
CA LYS A 69 -6.27 12.35 34.00
C LYS A 69 -7.64 12.36 33.35
N TYR A 70 -7.90 13.40 32.57
CA TYR A 70 -9.17 13.59 31.85
C TYR A 70 -9.10 13.19 30.39
N GLN A 71 -7.92 12.81 29.92
CA GLN A 71 -7.66 12.49 28.52
C GLN A 71 -6.80 11.23 28.36
N ALA A 72 -7.03 10.52 27.27
CA ALA A 72 -6.16 9.46 26.76
C ALA A 72 -5.90 9.72 25.27
N ASP A 73 -4.67 9.48 24.85
CA ASP A 73 -4.27 9.59 23.45
C ASP A 73 -4.30 8.20 22.80
N VAL A 74 -4.91 8.11 21.61
CA VAL A 74 -4.90 6.91 20.77
C VAL A 74 -4.48 7.31 19.37
N GLN A 75 -3.56 6.58 18.77
CA GLN A 75 -3.26 6.74 17.35
C GLN A 75 -4.11 5.77 16.53
N VAL A 76 -4.69 6.28 15.45
CA VAL A 76 -5.30 5.49 14.40
C VAL A 76 -4.27 5.35 13.29
N ILE A 77 -3.89 4.12 12.98
CA ILE A 77 -2.89 3.77 11.96
C ILE A 77 -3.64 3.17 10.78
N LEU A 78 -3.39 3.71 9.59
CA LEU A 78 -3.94 3.27 8.31
C LEU A 78 -2.80 2.66 7.47
N ASN A 79 -3.01 1.45 6.96
CA ASN A 79 -2.14 0.79 5.98
C ASN A 79 -2.97 0.42 4.75
N VAL A 80 -2.78 1.14 3.65
CA VAL A 80 -3.53 0.91 2.42
C VAL A 80 -2.83 -0.16 1.57
N PRO A 81 -3.51 -1.24 1.15
CA PRO A 81 -2.92 -2.22 0.23
C PRO A 81 -2.46 -1.60 -1.09
N ALA A 82 -1.36 -2.09 -1.65
CA ALA A 82 -0.76 -1.55 -2.88
C ALA A 82 -1.65 -1.66 -4.13
N ASN A 83 -2.60 -2.59 -4.15
CA ASN A 83 -3.56 -2.82 -5.24
C ASN A 83 -4.92 -2.15 -4.98
N THR A 84 -4.98 -1.19 -4.06
CA THR A 84 -6.22 -0.51 -3.69
C THR A 84 -6.68 0.40 -4.83
N ALA A 85 -7.95 0.27 -5.22
CA ALA A 85 -8.52 1.16 -6.22
C ALA A 85 -8.62 2.60 -5.69
N PRO A 86 -8.37 3.62 -6.52
CA PRO A 86 -8.64 4.99 -6.15
C PRO A 86 -10.13 5.20 -5.82
N GLY A 87 -10.42 6.00 -4.81
CA GLY A 87 -11.79 6.24 -4.37
C GLY A 87 -11.90 6.72 -2.92
N LEU A 88 -13.15 6.89 -2.49
CA LEU A 88 -13.48 7.29 -1.12
C LEU A 88 -13.94 6.07 -0.31
N TYR A 89 -13.28 5.83 0.80
CA TYR A 89 -13.56 4.75 1.74
C TYR A 89 -14.01 5.34 3.08
N ARG A 90 -15.07 4.79 3.67
CA ARG A 90 -15.66 5.29 4.93
C ARG A 90 -15.69 4.22 6.00
N GLN A 91 -14.95 4.42 7.07
CA GLN A 91 -14.94 3.55 8.23
C GLN A 91 -15.50 4.28 9.46
N THR A 92 -16.02 3.53 10.42
CA THR A 92 -16.42 4.03 11.73
C THR A 92 -15.73 3.21 12.81
N ALA A 93 -15.03 3.88 13.72
CA ALA A 93 -14.50 3.27 14.93
C ALA A 93 -15.37 3.63 16.14
N TYR A 94 -15.58 2.66 17.01
CA TYR A 94 -16.27 2.79 18.28
C TYR A 94 -15.27 2.63 19.41
N PHE A 95 -15.27 3.57 20.34
CA PHE A 95 -14.49 3.53 21.57
C PHE A 95 -15.45 3.21 22.71
N ILE A 96 -15.24 2.10 23.39
CA ILE A 96 -16.13 1.57 24.43
C ILE A 96 -15.41 1.67 25.77
N PHE A 97 -16.04 2.32 26.74
CA PHE A 97 -15.49 2.52 28.08
C PHE A 97 -15.93 1.40 29.01
N SER A 98 -14.98 0.79 29.72
CA SER A 98 -15.25 -0.20 30.76
C SER A 98 -14.57 0.21 32.06
N SER A 99 -15.34 0.32 33.15
CA SER A 99 -14.80 0.47 34.50
C SER A 99 -14.51 -0.89 35.12
N GLU A 100 -13.43 -1.01 35.90
CA GLU A 100 -13.10 -2.25 36.62
C GLU A 100 -14.11 -2.56 37.76
N GLU A 101 -14.81 -1.56 38.31
CA GLU A 101 -15.88 -1.79 39.29
C GLU A 101 -17.18 -2.24 38.62
N GLN A 102 -17.48 -3.55 38.69
CA GLN A 102 -18.84 -4.06 38.44
C GLN A 102 -19.79 -3.55 39.52
N LYS A 103 -20.55 -2.49 39.23
CA LYS A 103 -21.73 -2.15 40.05
C LYS A 103 -22.92 -2.99 39.61
N LYS A 104 -23.52 -3.72 40.57
CA LYS A 104 -24.78 -4.46 40.37
C LYS A 104 -25.87 -3.51 39.85
N GLY A 105 -26.25 -3.66 38.58
CA GLY A 105 -27.28 -2.87 37.92
C GLY A 105 -27.20 -2.99 36.39
N VAL A 106 -28.17 -2.44 35.67
CA VAL A 106 -28.16 -2.36 34.20
C VAL A 106 -26.98 -1.47 33.79
N GLY A 107 -25.88 -2.08 33.35
CA GLY A 107 -24.68 -1.38 32.91
C GLY A 107 -24.93 -0.66 31.59
N ILE A 108 -24.85 0.67 31.60
CA ILE A 108 -24.83 1.47 30.37
C ILE A 108 -23.38 1.51 29.90
N ASN A 109 -23.07 0.81 28.81
CA ASN A 109 -21.79 0.97 28.13
C ASN A 109 -21.77 2.35 27.48
N LEU A 110 -20.99 3.26 28.04
CA LEU A 110 -20.73 4.56 27.43
C LEU A 110 -19.69 4.37 26.32
N GLY A 111 -19.77 5.17 25.28
CA GLY A 111 -18.84 5.09 24.17
C GLY A 111 -18.79 6.35 23.32
N ALA A 112 -17.76 6.44 22.49
CA ALA A 112 -17.57 7.50 21.51
C ALA A 112 -17.48 6.91 20.09
N ARG A 113 -17.93 7.68 19.11
CA ARG A 113 -17.87 7.33 17.69
C ARG A 113 -16.84 8.23 17.00
N LEU A 114 -15.99 7.62 16.19
CA LEU A 114 -15.06 8.29 15.31
C LEU A 114 -15.40 7.91 13.86
N ASP A 115 -15.67 8.91 13.02
CA ASP A 115 -15.80 8.69 11.59
C ASP A 115 -14.42 8.83 10.92
N ILE A 116 -14.08 7.88 10.06
CA ILE A 116 -12.79 7.85 9.37
C ILE A 116 -13.06 7.86 7.87
N MET A 117 -12.52 8.86 7.20
CA MET A 117 -12.63 9.05 5.77
C MET A 117 -11.25 8.86 5.15
N VAL A 118 -11.16 7.98 4.16
CA VAL A 118 -9.92 7.73 3.43
C VAL A 118 -10.17 8.05 1.97
N SER A 119 -9.50 9.09 1.46
CA SER A 119 -9.38 9.38 0.04
C SER A 119 -8.13 8.68 -0.47
N VAL A 120 -8.33 7.60 -1.22
CA VAL A 120 -7.24 6.95 -1.95
C VAL A 120 -7.14 7.62 -3.31
N GLU A 121 -6.12 8.44 -3.48
CA GLU A 121 -5.83 9.12 -4.73
C GLU A 121 -4.86 8.30 -5.56
N LYS A 122 -4.98 8.40 -6.88
CA LYS A 122 -3.90 7.90 -7.74
C LYS A 122 -2.63 8.63 -7.33
N PRO A 123 -1.52 7.93 -7.07
CA PRO A 123 -0.23 8.59 -6.94
C PRO A 123 -0.08 9.40 -8.21
N ALA A 124 0.03 10.72 -8.08
CA ALA A 124 0.40 11.53 -9.22
C ALA A 124 1.68 10.88 -9.77
N LEU A 125 1.68 10.54 -11.06
CA LEU A 125 2.92 10.27 -11.73
C LEU A 125 3.67 11.62 -11.61
N ALA A 126 4.54 11.73 -10.61
CA ALA A 126 5.46 12.84 -10.48
C ALA A 126 6.41 12.68 -11.67
N VAL A 127 5.94 13.08 -12.85
CA VAL A 127 6.71 13.00 -14.07
C VAL A 127 7.71 14.15 -14.01
N SER A 128 8.75 13.99 -13.19
CA SER A 128 10.00 14.70 -13.44
C SER A 128 10.66 14.00 -14.63
N GLY A 129 10.13 14.16 -15.85
CA GLY A 129 10.67 13.48 -17.03
C GLY A 129 9.77 13.43 -18.26
N ASN A 130 10.27 12.76 -19.30
CA ASN A 130 9.64 12.63 -20.62
C ASN A 130 8.62 11.47 -20.72
N LEU A 131 8.36 10.76 -19.62
CA LEU A 131 7.51 9.57 -19.59
C LEU A 131 6.07 9.88 -19.98
N ARG A 132 5.57 9.15 -20.97
CA ARG A 132 4.16 9.24 -21.39
C ARG A 132 3.36 8.14 -20.70
N ALA A 133 2.39 8.55 -19.89
CA ALA A 133 1.52 7.63 -19.17
C ALA A 133 0.04 7.90 -19.48
N TRP A 134 -0.77 6.84 -19.52
CA TRP A 134 -2.21 6.94 -19.60
C TRP A 134 -2.86 6.20 -18.44
N THR A 135 -3.96 6.74 -17.95
CA THR A 135 -4.80 6.10 -16.96
C THR A 135 -5.41 4.81 -17.54
N LEU A 136 -5.26 3.71 -16.81
CA LEU A 136 -6.01 2.48 -17.05
C LEU A 136 -7.38 2.56 -16.36
N SER A 137 -8.42 2.16 -17.08
CA SER A 137 -9.80 2.07 -16.58
C SER A 137 -10.29 0.64 -16.40
N ASP A 138 -9.72 -0.32 -17.13
CA ASP A 138 -10.07 -1.72 -17.02
C ASP A 138 -9.33 -2.41 -15.87
N LYS A 139 -10.08 -2.82 -14.85
CA LYS A 139 -9.55 -3.52 -13.68
C LYS A 139 -9.04 -4.92 -14.01
N SER A 140 -9.66 -5.62 -14.95
CA SER A 140 -9.25 -6.95 -15.37
C SER A 140 -7.88 -6.90 -16.05
N PHE A 141 -7.67 -5.89 -16.89
CA PHE A 141 -6.38 -5.65 -17.52
C PHE A 141 -5.28 -5.35 -16.51
N ILE A 142 -5.55 -4.50 -15.51
CA ILE A 142 -4.60 -4.23 -14.43
C ILE A 142 -4.30 -5.52 -13.66
N GLN A 143 -5.31 -6.29 -13.29
CA GLN A 143 -5.13 -7.54 -12.56
C GLN A 143 -4.29 -8.56 -13.34
N GLU A 144 -4.46 -8.62 -14.66
CA GLU A 144 -3.76 -9.54 -15.53
C GLU A 144 -2.29 -9.17 -15.72
N TYR A 145 -1.99 -7.87 -15.90
CA TYR A 145 -0.64 -7.42 -16.30
C TYR A 145 0.07 -6.57 -15.25
N GLN A 146 -0.45 -6.46 -14.02
CA GLN A 146 0.15 -5.59 -12.99
C GLN A 146 1.63 -5.90 -12.78
N GLY A 147 2.47 -4.88 -12.97
CA GLY A 147 3.92 -4.97 -12.80
C GLY A 147 4.64 -5.62 -13.98
N GLU A 148 3.92 -5.99 -15.05
CA GLU A 148 4.52 -6.52 -16.27
C GLU A 148 4.92 -5.42 -17.24
N PHE A 149 5.90 -5.76 -18.08
CA PHE A 149 6.10 -5.08 -19.34
C PHE A 149 5.30 -5.80 -20.42
N ILE A 150 4.62 -5.04 -21.25
CA ILE A 150 3.84 -5.55 -22.37
C ILE A 150 4.34 -4.94 -23.66
N ARG A 151 4.21 -5.70 -24.74
CA ARG A 151 4.54 -5.24 -26.10
C ARG A 151 3.32 -5.34 -27.00
N GLU A 152 2.97 -4.22 -27.61
CA GLU A 152 1.90 -4.17 -28.59
C GLU A 152 2.31 -4.95 -29.85
N THR A 153 1.50 -5.94 -30.26
CA THR A 153 1.86 -6.86 -31.34
C THR A 153 1.96 -6.19 -32.72
N GLY A 154 1.16 -5.17 -32.99
CA GLY A 154 1.16 -4.47 -34.28
C GLY A 154 2.30 -3.46 -34.45
N SER A 155 2.48 -2.58 -33.46
CA SER A 155 3.46 -1.48 -33.52
C SER A 155 4.83 -1.86 -32.94
N GLY A 156 4.88 -2.90 -32.11
CA GLY A 156 6.06 -3.24 -31.31
C GLY A 156 6.33 -2.29 -30.15
N ILE A 157 5.45 -1.33 -29.86
CA ILE A 157 5.63 -0.39 -28.76
C ILE A 157 5.57 -1.14 -27.42
N MET A 158 6.50 -0.78 -26.53
CA MET A 158 6.58 -1.32 -25.19
C MET A 158 5.89 -0.40 -24.18
N TYR A 159 5.21 -1.02 -23.22
CA TYR A 159 4.59 -0.35 -22.10
C TYR A 159 4.90 -1.08 -20.79
N TYR A 160 4.93 -0.37 -19.69
CA TYR A 160 4.91 -0.91 -18.34
C TYR A 160 3.54 -0.68 -17.71
N VAL A 161 2.97 -1.72 -17.10
CA VAL A 161 1.67 -1.64 -16.42
C VAL A 161 1.90 -1.39 -14.94
N ASP A 162 1.81 -0.13 -14.53
CA ASP A 162 1.89 0.27 -13.14
C ASP A 162 0.56 -0.03 -12.44
N GLY A 163 0.45 -1.23 -11.86
CA GLY A 163 -0.76 -1.64 -11.14
C GLY A 163 -0.94 -0.98 -9.77
N ILE A 164 0.10 -0.34 -9.23
CA ILE A 164 -0.03 0.43 -7.98
C ILE A 164 -0.76 1.74 -8.27
N ALA A 165 -0.32 2.43 -9.31
CA ALA A 165 -0.83 3.75 -9.63
C ALA A 165 -1.98 3.72 -10.68
N GLY A 166 -2.18 2.58 -11.35
CA GLY A 166 -3.20 2.37 -12.38
C GLY A 166 -2.85 3.08 -13.69
N TYR A 167 -1.60 3.02 -14.11
CA TYR A 167 -1.12 3.66 -15.34
C TYR A 167 -0.50 2.66 -16.32
N LEU A 168 -0.69 2.95 -17.60
CA LEU A 168 0.07 2.37 -18.69
C LEU A 168 1.16 3.37 -19.10
N ILE A 169 2.41 3.02 -18.88
CA ILE A 169 3.56 3.91 -19.11
C ILE A 169 4.30 3.44 -20.36
N LYS A 170 4.39 4.29 -21.38
CA LYS A 170 5.15 3.97 -22.61
C LYS A 170 6.65 4.05 -22.35
N ILE A 171 7.38 3.05 -22.82
CA ILE A 171 8.84 3.00 -22.75
C ILE A 171 9.40 2.97 -24.17
N ARG A 172 10.03 4.08 -24.59
CA ARG A 172 10.57 4.23 -25.95
C ARG A 172 12.04 3.85 -26.04
N ASP A 173 12.79 4.15 -24.99
CA ASP A 173 14.24 4.08 -24.95
C ASP A 173 14.75 3.81 -23.53
N GLN A 174 16.08 3.80 -23.37
CA GLN A 174 16.75 3.58 -22.10
C GLN A 174 16.51 4.74 -21.11
N GLU A 175 16.26 5.96 -21.58
CA GLU A 175 16.00 7.11 -20.72
C GLU A 175 14.64 6.97 -20.05
N ASP A 176 13.60 6.62 -20.81
CA ASP A 176 12.27 6.29 -20.27
C ASP A 176 12.38 5.16 -19.22
N LEU A 177 13.13 4.09 -19.50
CA LEU A 177 13.32 3.00 -18.55
C LEU A 177 14.03 3.47 -17.27
N ASN A 178 15.07 4.30 -17.40
CA ASN A 178 15.80 4.84 -16.25
C ASN A 178 14.91 5.76 -15.39
N ASP A 179 14.07 6.58 -16.02
CA ASP A 179 13.11 7.43 -15.31
C ASP A 179 12.07 6.59 -14.57
N LEU A 180 11.57 5.51 -15.19
CA LEU A 180 10.68 4.57 -14.53
C LEU A 180 11.35 3.92 -13.31
N ILE A 181 12.59 3.46 -13.47
CA ILE A 181 13.39 2.88 -12.38
C ILE A 181 13.55 3.89 -11.24
N ARG A 182 13.97 5.12 -11.53
CA ARG A 182 14.14 6.17 -10.50
C ARG A 182 12.85 6.44 -9.74
N LEU A 183 11.72 6.41 -10.45
CA LEU A 183 10.40 6.69 -9.91
C LEU A 183 9.83 5.54 -9.06
N ARG A 184 10.24 4.29 -9.32
CA ARG A 184 9.60 3.09 -8.76
C ARG A 184 10.53 2.14 -8.02
N ALA A 185 11.83 2.35 -8.06
CA ALA A 185 12.79 1.48 -7.39
C ALA A 185 12.66 1.56 -5.87
N LEU A 186 12.58 0.39 -5.24
CA LEU A 186 12.62 0.24 -3.79
C LEU A 186 14.05 -0.03 -3.35
N GLY A 187 14.56 0.77 -2.42
CA GLY A 187 15.83 0.48 -1.76
C GLY A 187 15.74 -0.80 -0.93
N VAL A 188 16.59 -1.77 -1.21
CA VAL A 188 16.62 -3.07 -0.51
C VAL A 188 18.03 -3.48 -0.11
N LYS A 189 18.09 -4.24 0.98
CA LYS A 189 19.31 -4.89 1.47
C LYS A 189 19.67 -6.13 0.66
N ASN A 190 20.94 -6.51 0.68
CA ASN A 190 21.42 -7.71 0.00
C ASN A 190 20.75 -8.98 0.50
N SER A 191 20.50 -9.05 1.81
CA SER A 191 19.82 -10.18 2.45
C SER A 191 18.38 -10.39 2.00
N ILE A 192 17.71 -9.37 1.44
CA ILE A 192 16.40 -9.50 0.79
C ILE A 192 16.58 -10.00 -0.64
N LEU A 193 17.53 -9.41 -1.37
CA LEU A 193 17.82 -9.77 -2.77
C LEU A 193 18.21 -11.26 -2.90
N GLU A 194 19.09 -11.76 -2.03
CA GLU A 194 19.58 -13.15 -2.06
C GLU A 194 18.48 -14.20 -1.86
N LYS A 195 17.36 -13.83 -1.24
CA LYS A 195 16.20 -14.72 -1.04
C LYS A 195 15.33 -14.84 -2.29
N ILE A 196 15.51 -13.94 -3.27
CA ILE A 196 14.77 -13.95 -4.54
C ILE A 196 15.55 -14.77 -5.57
N PRO A 197 14.94 -15.78 -6.20
CA PRO A 197 15.60 -16.59 -7.21
C PRO A 197 16.14 -15.74 -8.37
N PRO A 198 17.41 -15.88 -8.78
CA PRO A 198 17.90 -15.21 -9.98
C PRO A 198 17.34 -15.86 -11.25
N ALA A 199 17.17 -15.07 -12.30
CA ALA A 199 16.66 -15.54 -13.60
C ALA A 199 17.66 -16.34 -14.42
N SER A 200 18.95 -16.03 -14.25
CA SER A 200 20.07 -16.78 -14.78
C SER A 200 21.02 -17.13 -13.65
N GLU A 201 21.75 -18.23 -13.79
CA GLU A 201 22.99 -18.41 -13.02
C GLU A 201 23.95 -17.31 -13.46
N ILE A 202 23.94 -16.20 -12.73
CA ILE A 202 24.98 -15.19 -12.89
C ILE A 202 26.31 -15.93 -12.66
N PRO A 203 27.29 -15.86 -13.59
CA PRO A 203 28.59 -16.48 -13.37
C PRO A 203 29.14 -16.02 -12.01
N ASN A 204 29.46 -16.98 -11.14
CA ASN A 204 29.93 -16.78 -9.76
C ASN A 204 28.89 -16.34 -8.71
N THR A 205 27.57 -16.49 -8.94
CA THR A 205 26.58 -16.35 -7.87
C THR A 205 26.21 -17.72 -7.31
N PRO A 206 26.46 -17.99 -6.01
CA PRO A 206 26.03 -19.24 -5.38
C PRO A 206 24.52 -19.43 -5.56
N PRO A 207 24.04 -20.65 -5.86
CA PRO A 207 22.61 -20.95 -5.82
C PRO A 207 22.03 -20.47 -4.49
N PRO A 208 20.85 -19.81 -4.47
CA PRO A 208 20.27 -19.34 -3.22
C PRO A 208 20.05 -20.53 -2.28
N ALA A 209 20.63 -20.45 -1.07
CA ALA A 209 20.56 -21.53 -0.08
C ALA A 209 19.12 -21.82 0.37
N VAL A 210 18.24 -20.81 0.31
CA VAL A 210 16.79 -20.90 0.52
C VAL A 210 16.10 -19.87 -0.39
N SER A 211 15.25 -20.34 -1.31
CA SER A 211 14.37 -19.49 -2.10
C SER A 211 13.10 -19.15 -1.30
N ASP A 212 12.79 -17.86 -1.14
CA ASP A 212 11.55 -17.40 -0.53
C ASP A 212 10.57 -16.93 -1.62
N LEU A 213 9.74 -17.87 -2.10
CA LEU A 213 8.74 -17.60 -3.13
C LEU A 213 7.65 -16.63 -2.65
N ALA A 214 7.35 -16.58 -1.35
CA ALA A 214 6.34 -15.66 -0.82
C ALA A 214 6.85 -14.21 -0.87
N LEU A 215 8.12 -14.01 -0.52
CA LEU A 215 8.80 -12.73 -0.69
C LEU A 215 8.88 -12.35 -2.17
N ALA A 216 9.28 -13.27 -3.05
CA ALA A 216 9.39 -13.01 -4.48
C ALA A 216 8.04 -12.60 -5.10
N ARG A 217 6.93 -13.22 -4.69
CA ARG A 217 5.56 -12.82 -5.09
C ARG A 217 5.19 -11.43 -4.59
N THR A 218 5.59 -11.08 -3.38
CA THR A 218 5.32 -9.75 -2.79
C THR A 218 6.09 -8.64 -3.51
N LEU A 219 7.24 -8.99 -4.10
CA LEU A 219 8.11 -8.07 -4.85
C LEU A 219 7.93 -8.16 -6.37
N ALA A 220 7.04 -9.03 -6.86
CA ALA A 220 6.72 -9.18 -8.27
C ALA A 220 6.38 -7.84 -8.93
N GLY A 221 6.99 -7.57 -10.07
CA GLY A 221 6.82 -6.34 -10.85
C GLY A 221 7.56 -5.13 -10.29
N LYS A 222 8.32 -5.26 -9.21
CA LYS A 222 9.04 -4.13 -8.60
C LYS A 222 10.46 -4.03 -9.12
N PHE A 223 10.92 -2.78 -9.23
CA PHE A 223 12.33 -2.47 -9.34
C PHE A 223 12.95 -2.42 -7.94
N LEU A 224 14.11 -3.03 -7.78
CA LEU A 224 14.84 -3.08 -6.53
C LEU A 224 16.20 -2.43 -6.74
N LEU A 225 16.53 -1.46 -5.90
CA LEU A 225 17.85 -0.82 -5.86
C LEU A 225 18.61 -1.38 -4.67
N GLU A 226 19.73 -2.03 -4.93
CA GLU A 226 20.63 -2.52 -3.90
C GLU A 226 21.31 -1.35 -3.18
N THR A 227 21.07 -1.17 -1.88
CA THR A 227 21.58 -0.01 -1.14
C THR A 227 22.89 -0.28 -0.40
N GLU A 228 23.30 -1.54 -0.25
CA GLU A 228 24.44 -1.93 0.61
C GLU A 228 25.73 -2.28 -0.17
N GLN A 229 25.68 -2.41 -1.50
CA GLN A 229 26.86 -2.70 -2.33
C GLN A 229 27.00 -1.75 -3.53
N GLN A 230 26.82 -2.25 -4.76
CA GLN A 230 27.23 -1.57 -5.99
C GLN A 230 26.16 -0.64 -6.55
N GLY A 231 25.03 -0.46 -5.86
CA GLY A 231 23.91 0.33 -6.39
C GLY A 231 23.24 -0.37 -7.57
N GLN A 232 23.26 -1.71 -7.61
CA GLN A 232 22.71 -2.47 -8.72
C GLN A 232 21.18 -2.42 -8.72
N THR A 233 20.62 -2.29 -9.92
CA THR A 233 19.18 -2.34 -10.14
C THR A 233 18.75 -3.72 -10.58
N TRP A 234 17.64 -4.19 -10.03
CA TRP A 234 17.04 -5.47 -10.34
C TRP A 234 15.56 -5.29 -10.65
N PHE A 235 15.00 -6.17 -11.48
CA PHE A 235 13.57 -6.27 -11.71
C PHE A 235 13.09 -7.66 -11.34
N VAL A 236 12.03 -7.77 -10.55
CA VAL A 236 11.42 -9.06 -10.21
C VAL A 236 10.31 -9.36 -11.20
N GLU A 237 10.50 -10.35 -12.05
CA GLU A 237 9.54 -10.71 -13.10
C GLU A 237 8.25 -11.30 -12.48
N PRO A 238 7.06 -10.75 -12.80
CA PRO A 238 5.80 -11.23 -12.23
C PRO A 238 5.43 -12.67 -12.58
N LEU A 239 5.85 -13.14 -13.76
CA LEU A 239 5.47 -14.46 -14.28
C LEU A 239 6.29 -15.60 -13.64
N THR A 240 7.58 -15.37 -13.43
CA THR A 240 8.51 -16.42 -12.95
C THR A 240 8.96 -16.23 -11.51
N PHE A 241 8.67 -15.06 -10.92
CA PHE A 241 9.16 -14.62 -9.61
C PHE A 241 10.69 -14.61 -9.50
N ARG A 242 11.37 -14.45 -10.64
CA ARG A 242 12.83 -14.38 -10.71
C ARG A 242 13.29 -12.93 -10.81
N ARG A 243 14.40 -12.61 -10.16
CA ARG A 243 15.07 -11.31 -10.31
C ARG A 243 16.00 -11.31 -11.53
N HIS A 244 15.92 -10.24 -12.29
CA HIS A 244 16.73 -9.95 -13.47
C HIS A 244 17.61 -8.74 -13.17
N TYR A 245 18.92 -8.88 -13.42
CA TYR A 245 19.84 -7.75 -13.30
C TYR A 245 19.59 -6.75 -14.44
N LEU A 246 19.46 -5.47 -14.09
CA LEU A 246 19.34 -4.37 -15.04
C LEU A 246 20.62 -3.53 -15.02
N PRO A 247 21.57 -3.79 -15.93
CA PRO A 247 22.80 -3.01 -16.00
C PRO A 247 22.50 -1.55 -16.35
N PRO A 248 23.31 -0.57 -15.91
CA PRO A 248 23.13 0.85 -16.21
C PRO A 248 23.56 1.21 -17.65
N THR A 249 23.16 0.39 -18.62
CA THR A 249 23.48 0.47 -20.04
C THR A 249 22.24 0.08 -20.84
N GLU A 250 22.24 0.31 -22.16
CA GLU A 250 21.14 -0.10 -23.06
C GLU A 250 20.78 -1.60 -22.98
N LYS A 251 21.67 -2.44 -22.43
CA LYS A 251 21.37 -3.84 -22.15
C LYS A 251 20.20 -4.03 -21.19
N ALA A 252 19.90 -3.10 -20.29
CA ALA A 252 18.72 -3.19 -19.43
C ALA A 252 17.43 -3.14 -20.24
N LEU A 253 17.33 -2.23 -21.23
CA LEU A 253 16.18 -2.17 -22.11
C LEU A 253 16.00 -3.46 -22.91
N ILE A 254 17.10 -4.06 -23.38
CA ILE A 254 17.07 -5.37 -24.07
C ILE A 254 16.59 -6.48 -23.12
N THR A 255 17.09 -6.51 -21.88
CA THR A 255 16.62 -7.47 -20.87
C THR A 255 15.11 -7.33 -20.69
N ILE A 256 14.61 -6.12 -20.44
CA ILE A 256 13.18 -5.86 -20.26
C ILE A 256 12.37 -6.23 -21.49
N TRP A 257 12.85 -5.89 -22.69
CA TRP A 257 12.18 -6.22 -23.95
C TRP A 257 11.94 -7.73 -24.11
N ASN A 258 12.89 -8.56 -23.67
CA ASN A 258 12.78 -10.01 -23.73
C ASN A 258 11.78 -10.57 -22.71
N LEU A 259 11.38 -9.78 -21.71
CA LEU A 259 10.38 -10.15 -20.69
C LEU A 259 8.96 -9.68 -21.06
N CYS A 260 8.79 -9.00 -22.20
CA CYS A 260 7.51 -8.42 -22.57
C CYS A 260 6.46 -9.48 -22.93
N SER A 261 5.29 -9.40 -22.30
CA SER A 261 4.09 -10.13 -22.71
C SER A 261 3.49 -9.51 -23.98
N PRO A 262 3.21 -10.28 -25.06
CA PRO A 262 2.57 -9.74 -26.25
C PRO A 262 1.09 -9.43 -26.01
N VAL A 263 0.65 -8.23 -26.40
CA VAL A 263 -0.74 -7.77 -26.21
C VAL A 263 -1.25 -7.08 -27.48
N SER A 264 -2.50 -7.32 -27.87
CA SER A 264 -3.08 -6.70 -29.07
C SER A 264 -3.41 -5.21 -28.83
N GLN A 265 -3.42 -4.42 -29.92
CA GLN A 265 -3.76 -3.02 -29.86
C GLN A 265 -5.19 -2.81 -29.34
N GLU A 266 -6.12 -3.67 -29.75
CA GLU A 266 -7.52 -3.62 -29.32
C GLU A 266 -7.64 -3.79 -27.80
N LYS A 267 -6.91 -4.76 -27.22
CA LYS A 267 -6.92 -5.01 -25.77
C LYS A 267 -6.36 -3.81 -25.00
N ILE A 268 -5.29 -3.18 -25.52
CA ILE A 268 -4.74 -1.95 -24.94
C ILE A 268 -5.76 -0.80 -25.00
N TYR A 269 -6.45 -0.61 -26.13
CA TYR A 269 -7.43 0.47 -26.28
C TYR A 269 -8.66 0.28 -25.38
N GLN A 270 -9.15 -0.94 -25.26
CA GLN A 270 -10.19 -1.30 -24.30
C GLN A 270 -9.75 -0.98 -22.86
N ALA A 271 -8.50 -1.32 -22.51
CA ALA A 271 -7.97 -1.06 -21.19
C ALA A 271 -7.88 0.44 -20.83
N LEU A 272 -7.67 1.27 -21.85
CA LEU A 272 -7.66 2.74 -21.76
C LEU A 272 -9.06 3.38 -21.84
N GLY A 273 -10.12 2.59 -22.01
CA GLY A 273 -11.49 3.10 -22.16
C GLY A 273 -11.70 3.85 -23.48
N ARG A 274 -10.91 3.56 -24.51
CA ARG A 274 -11.03 4.17 -25.84
C ARG A 274 -11.83 3.26 -26.76
N ASN A 275 -12.87 3.82 -27.39
CA ASN A 275 -13.58 3.11 -28.44
C ASN A 275 -12.68 2.95 -29.68
N ILE A 276 -12.65 1.73 -30.20
CA ILE A 276 -11.99 1.37 -31.46
C ILE A 276 -13.05 1.60 -32.54
N TYR A 277 -12.84 2.58 -33.43
CA TYR A 277 -13.68 2.84 -34.60
C TYR A 277 -12.93 2.47 -35.88
#